data_AF-A0A966Q5N1-F1
#
_entry.id   AF-A0A966Q5N1-F1
#
_cell.length_a   1.000
_cell.length_b   1.000
_cell.length_c   1.000
_cell.angle_alpha   90.00
_cell.angle_beta   90.00
_cell.angle_gamma   90.00
#
_symmetry.space_group_name_H-M   'P 1'
#
loop_
_entity.id
_entity.type
_entity.pdbx_description
1 polymer ?
#
loop_
_entity_poly.entity_id
_entity_poly.type
_entity_poly.pdbx_seq_one_letter_code
_entity_poly.pdbx_strand_id
1 'polypeptide(L)'
;MASFDQIPVATDWGSALATIDTSSGSSTYGQVTALTLTNPGAGYATTPTVTINGGSGSGATGTVTVDLDATSPFYGKVTGITLTSGGSGYTFAPAVTLGTAVTLTAGGSMSFNSSPYQIPGAMVIQAASVDNPTLVSLNLPTGGLAVGSGYSSFVTSGSIVVGNTIQSGGYLNMTSETLNWDGANIISAVQAVQLQPYRTGNQFTQGPSLSIDLAGPLPGDYGVTAVQLEALDVPGGMVIVGNSKSTGGINIGATGAVNLSGVNYSLGLAGLSGGVNFYNNLTLPAGSSFDLNTGSSAVNGFSPILDISIPNGTLSFSSSGGVGSLGQPLNTNVGYFGASTITGPVYLDNSTSATDTVITGSFTVSGTNSDFNLISGGGITANSAVTVGGQSFFTIGSGGTPDFIANNSSNGFSGLVTLAGPLGNVTINNSGMTLTLAGMIL
;
A
#
# COMPACT_ATOMS: atom_id res chain seq x y z
N MET A 1 -7.53 -34.74 5.92
CA MET A 1 -6.47 -33.93 6.54
C MET A 1 -5.13 -34.46 6.04
N ALA A 2 -4.38 -33.66 5.29
CA ALA A 2 -2.99 -33.99 5.02
C ALA A 2 -2.16 -33.50 6.23
N SER A 3 -1.53 -34.42 6.95
CA SER A 3 -0.52 -34.12 7.97
C SER A 3 0.82 -34.07 7.26
N PHE A 4 1.43 -32.89 7.17
CA PHE A 4 2.73 -32.73 6.50
C PHE A 4 3.84 -32.85 7.54
N ASP A 5 4.53 -34.00 7.52
CA ASP A 5 5.74 -34.21 8.29
C ASP A 5 6.96 -34.01 7.36
N GLN A 6 7.75 -32.97 7.67
CA GLN A 6 9.12 -32.67 7.18
C GLN A 6 9.33 -32.53 5.65
N ILE A 7 9.46 -31.28 5.18
CA ILE A 7 10.07 -30.96 3.87
C ILE A 7 11.58 -30.80 4.10
N PRO A 8 12.47 -31.40 3.29
CA PRO A 8 13.91 -31.26 3.46
C PRO A 8 14.37 -29.83 3.12
N VAL A 9 15.19 -29.23 3.98
CA VAL A 9 15.49 -27.79 3.98
C VAL A 9 16.99 -27.53 3.85
N ALA A 10 17.38 -26.50 3.09
CA ALA A 10 18.65 -25.82 3.36
C ALA A 10 18.67 -25.40 4.84
N THR A 11 19.82 -25.48 5.50
CA THR A 11 19.91 -25.24 6.95
C THR A 11 19.61 -23.78 7.34
N ASP A 12 19.75 -22.85 6.40
CA ASP A 12 19.35 -21.45 6.48
C ASP A 12 19.16 -20.90 5.06
N TRP A 13 18.12 -20.11 4.77
CA TRP A 13 17.91 -19.56 3.43
C TRP A 13 18.32 -18.09 3.38
N GLY A 14 18.93 -17.72 2.27
CA GLY A 14 19.35 -16.35 2.04
C GLY A 14 18.15 -15.42 1.85
N SER A 15 18.32 -14.18 2.29
CA SER A 15 17.35 -13.11 2.20
C SER A 15 17.98 -11.91 1.52
N ALA A 16 17.16 -11.15 0.79
CA ALA A 16 17.58 -9.88 0.22
C ALA A 16 16.44 -8.85 0.32
N LEU A 17 16.82 -7.57 0.31
CA LEU A 17 15.91 -6.45 0.23
C LEU A 17 16.00 -5.81 -1.14
N ALA A 18 14.87 -5.40 -1.70
CA ALA A 18 14.84 -4.54 -2.86
C ALA A 18 14.78 -3.07 -2.42
N THR A 19 15.48 -2.20 -3.15
CA THR A 19 15.30 -0.76 -3.06
C THR A 19 14.55 -0.32 -4.30
N ILE A 20 13.53 0.51 -4.15
CA ILE A 20 12.83 1.13 -5.27
C ILE A 20 13.08 2.63 -5.30
N ASP A 21 13.00 3.20 -6.49
CA ASP A 21 13.01 4.65 -6.65
C ASP A 21 11.60 5.22 -6.53
N THR A 22 11.34 5.88 -5.41
CA THR A 22 10.07 6.59 -5.14
C THR A 22 10.15 8.08 -5.47
N SER A 23 11.25 8.55 -6.08
CA SER A 23 11.48 9.98 -6.33
C SER A 23 10.69 10.41 -7.56
N SER A 24 9.60 11.14 -7.34
CA SER A 24 8.78 11.67 -8.44
C SER A 24 9.61 12.56 -9.36
N GLY A 25 9.61 12.25 -10.66
CA GLY A 25 10.41 12.95 -11.67
C GLY A 25 11.74 12.29 -12.02
N SER A 26 12.15 11.24 -11.29
CA SER A 26 13.27 10.39 -11.70
C SER A 26 12.90 9.55 -12.93
N SER A 27 13.85 9.35 -13.85
CA SER A 27 13.68 8.45 -14.99
C SER A 27 13.52 6.99 -14.59
N THR A 28 13.89 6.64 -13.35
CA THR A 28 13.73 5.31 -12.76
C THR A 28 12.59 5.21 -11.76
N TYR A 29 11.71 6.22 -11.69
CA TYR A 29 10.56 6.21 -10.79
C TYR A 29 9.73 4.94 -10.96
N GLY A 30 9.45 4.27 -9.83
CA GLY A 30 8.71 3.02 -9.79
C GLY A 30 9.48 1.80 -10.31
N GLN A 31 10.81 1.86 -10.37
CA GLN A 31 11.67 0.71 -10.67
C GLN A 31 12.39 0.24 -9.40
N VAL A 32 12.71 -1.06 -9.35
CA VAL A 32 13.72 -1.58 -8.41
C VAL A 32 15.09 -1.09 -8.89
N THR A 33 15.85 -0.44 -8.01
CA THR A 33 17.17 0.14 -8.33
C THR A 33 18.33 -0.66 -7.72
N ALA A 34 18.08 -1.43 -6.66
CA ALA A 34 19.09 -2.27 -6.05
C ALA A 34 18.48 -3.51 -5.40
N LEU A 35 19.29 -4.57 -5.31
CA LEU A 35 19.06 -5.71 -4.44
C LEU A 35 20.21 -5.77 -3.43
N THR A 36 19.88 -5.81 -2.15
CA THR A 36 20.85 -5.91 -1.07
C THR A 36 20.72 -7.27 -0.40
N LEU A 37 21.76 -8.10 -0.47
CA LEU A 37 21.81 -9.36 0.25
C LEU A 37 21.87 -9.08 1.76
N THR A 38 20.90 -9.57 2.51
CA THR A 38 20.80 -9.38 3.96
C THR A 38 21.13 -10.63 4.75
N ASN A 39 20.84 -11.82 4.20
CA ASN A 39 21.33 -13.09 4.71
C ASN A 39 21.89 -13.89 3.52
N PRO A 40 23.14 -14.35 3.55
CA PRO A 40 23.68 -15.23 2.51
C PRO A 40 23.07 -16.65 2.51
N GLY A 41 22.38 -17.05 3.58
CA GLY A 41 21.90 -18.41 3.78
C GLY A 41 23.05 -19.42 3.90
N ALA A 42 22.69 -20.71 3.97
CA ALA A 42 23.62 -21.82 4.01
C ALA A 42 22.97 -23.14 3.56
N GLY A 43 23.74 -23.96 2.84
CA GLY A 43 23.32 -25.29 2.39
C GLY A 43 22.81 -25.34 0.95
N TYR A 44 23.08 -24.31 0.14
CA TYR A 44 22.77 -24.32 -1.28
C TYR A 44 23.67 -25.31 -2.04
N ALA A 45 23.08 -26.41 -2.53
CA ALA A 45 23.77 -27.38 -3.38
C ALA A 45 23.81 -26.96 -4.88
N THR A 46 22.91 -26.05 -5.26
CA THR A 46 22.84 -25.42 -6.58
C THR A 46 22.47 -23.94 -6.43
N THR A 47 22.73 -23.13 -7.45
CA THR A 47 22.34 -21.71 -7.45
C THR A 47 20.83 -21.57 -7.32
N PRO A 48 20.31 -20.86 -6.31
CA PRO A 48 18.88 -20.68 -6.14
C PRO A 48 18.32 -19.67 -7.14
N THR A 49 17.02 -19.80 -7.43
CA THR A 49 16.29 -18.81 -8.22
C THR A 49 16.05 -17.55 -7.39
N VAL A 50 16.29 -16.37 -7.97
CA VAL A 50 15.84 -15.09 -7.41
C VAL A 50 14.41 -14.84 -7.85
N THR A 51 13.50 -14.75 -6.89
CA THR A 51 12.11 -14.37 -7.17
C THR A 51 11.84 -13.00 -6.57
N ILE A 52 11.41 -12.04 -7.40
CA ILE A 52 11.04 -10.69 -6.97
C ILE A 52 9.53 -10.53 -7.21
N ASN A 53 8.77 -10.42 -6.12
CA ASN A 53 7.30 -10.40 -6.17
C ASN A 53 6.74 -9.34 -5.22
N GLY A 54 5.53 -8.86 -5.52
CA GLY A 54 4.86 -7.80 -4.76
C GLY A 54 5.27 -6.40 -5.22
N GLY A 55 5.07 -5.40 -4.37
CA GLY A 55 5.43 -4.00 -4.67
C GLY A 55 4.49 -3.29 -5.65
N SER A 56 3.37 -3.90 -6.05
CA SER A 56 2.46 -3.42 -7.12
C SER A 56 3.04 -3.31 -8.54
N GLY A 57 4.35 -3.55 -8.70
CA GLY A 57 5.04 -3.52 -9.98
C GLY A 57 5.23 -4.90 -10.62
N SER A 58 5.89 -4.92 -11.78
CA SER A 58 6.24 -6.16 -12.49
C SER A 58 7.55 -6.04 -13.26
N GLY A 59 8.14 -7.18 -13.62
CA GLY A 59 9.28 -7.24 -14.54
C GLY A 59 10.66 -7.04 -13.92
N ALA A 60 10.75 -6.87 -12.58
CA ALA A 60 12.04 -6.93 -11.91
C ALA A 60 12.59 -8.36 -11.92
N THR A 61 13.88 -8.50 -12.22
CA THR A 61 14.59 -9.79 -12.21
C THR A 61 15.98 -9.62 -11.59
N GLY A 62 16.51 -10.69 -11.03
CA GLY A 62 17.88 -10.72 -10.51
C GLY A 62 18.51 -12.10 -10.65
N THR A 63 19.81 -12.16 -10.40
CA THR A 63 20.59 -13.40 -10.32
C THR A 63 21.41 -13.40 -9.04
N VAL A 64 21.83 -14.58 -8.61
CA VAL A 64 22.71 -14.76 -7.44
C VAL A 64 23.88 -15.65 -7.79
N THR A 65 24.97 -15.46 -7.06
CA THR A 65 26.14 -16.34 -7.09
C THR A 65 26.21 -17.12 -5.79
N VAL A 66 26.48 -18.43 -5.89
CA VAL A 66 26.69 -19.32 -4.74
C VAL A 66 28.13 -19.81 -4.77
N ASP A 67 28.74 -19.89 -3.60
CA ASP A 67 30.02 -20.57 -3.44
C ASP A 67 29.79 -22.09 -3.37
N LEU A 68 30.17 -22.80 -4.43
CA LEU A 68 30.07 -24.26 -4.52
C LEU A 68 31.43 -24.96 -4.39
N ASP A 69 32.48 -24.24 -3.99
CA ASP A 69 33.78 -24.83 -3.68
C ASP A 69 33.73 -25.45 -2.27
N ALA A 70 33.76 -26.78 -2.20
CA ALA A 70 33.70 -27.54 -0.95
C ALA A 70 34.87 -27.25 0.01
N THR A 71 35.93 -26.59 -0.45
CA THR A 71 37.08 -26.19 0.39
C THR A 71 36.96 -24.78 0.95
N SER A 72 35.98 -24.00 0.47
CA SER A 72 35.75 -22.63 0.93
C SER A 72 35.05 -22.59 2.29
N PRO A 73 35.40 -21.65 3.20
CA PRO A 73 34.65 -21.41 4.43
C PRO A 73 33.23 -20.86 4.16
N PHE A 74 32.91 -20.46 2.93
CA PHE A 74 31.59 -20.00 2.51
C PHE A 74 30.84 -21.01 1.63
N TYR A 75 31.31 -22.26 1.56
CA TYR A 75 30.64 -23.33 0.82
C TYR A 75 29.13 -23.40 1.11
N GLY A 76 28.33 -23.44 0.05
CA GLY A 76 26.88 -23.52 0.08
C GLY A 76 26.20 -22.21 0.49
N LYS A 77 26.85 -21.05 0.38
CA LYS A 77 26.28 -19.73 0.70
C LYS A 77 26.16 -18.83 -0.53
N VAL A 78 25.17 -17.94 -0.52
CA VAL A 78 25.08 -16.85 -1.52
C VAL A 78 26.18 -15.83 -1.24
N THR A 79 27.00 -15.54 -2.24
CA THR A 79 28.12 -14.59 -2.15
C THR A 79 27.85 -13.26 -2.84
N GLY A 80 26.79 -13.19 -3.65
CA GLY A 80 26.41 -11.99 -4.37
C GLY A 80 25.00 -12.09 -4.92
N ILE A 81 24.35 -10.94 -5.04
CA ILE A 81 23.06 -10.76 -5.71
C ILE A 81 23.17 -9.58 -6.67
N THR A 82 22.66 -9.76 -7.88
CA THR A 82 22.72 -8.77 -8.95
C THR A 82 21.33 -8.53 -9.50
N LEU A 83 20.91 -7.26 -9.57
CA LEU A 83 19.69 -6.87 -10.27
C LEU A 83 19.95 -6.91 -11.79
N THR A 84 19.12 -7.64 -12.54
CA THR A 84 19.22 -7.75 -14.00
C THR A 84 18.20 -6.89 -14.75
N SER A 85 17.06 -6.61 -14.14
CA SER A 85 16.04 -5.65 -14.62
C SER A 85 15.35 -5.01 -13.43
N GLY A 86 15.17 -3.69 -13.44
CA GLY A 86 14.43 -2.96 -12.41
C GLY A 86 12.92 -3.09 -12.52
N GLY A 87 12.40 -3.57 -13.66
CA GLY A 87 10.96 -3.63 -13.93
C GLY A 87 10.31 -2.25 -13.94
N SER A 88 9.01 -2.18 -13.67
CA SER A 88 8.26 -0.93 -13.59
C SER A 88 7.00 -1.04 -12.72
N GLY A 89 6.49 0.12 -12.29
CA GLY A 89 5.22 0.25 -11.56
C GLY A 89 5.29 -0.10 -10.08
N TYR A 90 6.49 -0.24 -9.50
CA TYR A 90 6.66 -0.53 -8.09
C TYR A 90 6.32 0.69 -7.23
N THR A 91 5.35 0.57 -6.32
CA THR A 91 4.95 1.66 -5.40
C THR A 91 5.54 1.53 -4.00
N PHE A 92 6.07 0.34 -3.67
CA PHE A 92 6.88 0.05 -2.49
C PHE A 92 7.86 -1.09 -2.82
N ALA A 93 8.86 -1.32 -1.97
CA ALA A 93 9.88 -2.33 -2.20
C ALA A 93 9.26 -3.74 -2.37
N PRO A 94 9.51 -4.47 -3.48
CA PRO A 94 9.06 -5.85 -3.60
C PRO A 94 9.89 -6.78 -2.70
N ALA A 95 9.30 -7.93 -2.35
CA ALA A 95 10.02 -8.96 -1.63
C ALA A 95 10.94 -9.75 -2.56
N VAL A 96 12.10 -10.12 -2.02
CA VAL A 96 13.11 -10.92 -2.73
C VAL A 96 13.27 -12.26 -2.00
N THR A 97 13.00 -13.35 -2.72
CA THR A 97 13.22 -14.72 -2.24
C THR A 97 14.40 -15.35 -2.97
N LEU A 98 15.29 -16.03 -2.23
CA LEU A 98 16.40 -16.81 -2.80
C LEU A 98 16.12 -18.31 -2.64
N GLY A 99 15.52 -18.94 -3.65
CA GLY A 99 15.23 -20.39 -3.63
C GLY A 99 13.82 -20.75 -4.07
N THR A 100 13.43 -22.00 -3.81
CA THR A 100 12.07 -22.50 -4.08
C THR A 100 11.18 -22.25 -2.87
N ALA A 101 10.06 -21.54 -3.07
CA ALA A 101 9.03 -21.45 -2.05
C ALA A 101 8.46 -22.84 -1.72
N VAL A 102 8.06 -23.04 -0.46
CA VAL A 102 7.28 -24.22 -0.08
C VAL A 102 5.86 -24.02 -0.59
N THR A 103 5.48 -24.75 -1.65
CA THR A 103 4.12 -24.70 -2.20
C THR A 103 3.29 -25.86 -1.69
N LEU A 104 2.17 -25.56 -1.04
CA LEU A 104 1.17 -26.53 -0.62
C LEU A 104 -0.12 -26.27 -1.41
N THR A 105 -0.57 -27.30 -2.14
CA THR A 105 -1.82 -27.27 -2.89
C THR A 105 -2.83 -28.18 -2.19
N ALA A 106 -3.95 -27.63 -1.74
CA ALA A 106 -4.94 -28.40 -0.97
C ALA A 106 -6.24 -28.62 -1.73
N GLY A 107 -6.68 -29.89 -1.80
CA GLY A 107 -8.03 -30.26 -2.28
C GLY A 107 -9.13 -30.14 -1.23
N GLY A 108 -8.85 -29.53 -0.07
CA GLY A 108 -9.75 -29.39 1.07
C GLY A 108 -9.12 -28.55 2.18
N SER A 109 -9.64 -28.60 3.41
CA SER A 109 -9.12 -27.79 4.51
C SER A 109 -7.68 -28.18 4.91
N MET A 110 -6.85 -27.16 5.11
CA MET A 110 -5.51 -27.27 5.68
C MET A 110 -5.55 -26.86 7.15
N SER A 111 -4.92 -27.66 8.01
CA SER A 111 -4.78 -27.34 9.43
C SER A 111 -3.35 -27.56 9.89
N PHE A 112 -2.78 -26.57 10.55
CA PHE A 112 -1.48 -26.65 11.23
C PHE A 112 -1.76 -26.69 12.72
N ASN A 113 -1.62 -27.87 13.35
CA ASN A 113 -2.12 -28.14 14.71
C ASN A 113 -1.07 -28.76 15.67
N SER A 114 0.20 -28.82 15.28
CA SER A 114 1.33 -29.24 16.11
C SER A 114 2.46 -28.18 16.06
N SER A 115 3.36 -28.23 17.07
CA SER A 115 4.52 -27.35 17.42
C SER A 115 4.95 -26.28 16.39
N PRO A 116 5.45 -25.08 16.80
CA PRO A 116 5.77 -23.97 15.89
C PRO A 116 6.43 -24.42 14.60
N TYR A 117 5.79 -24.07 13.48
CA TYR A 117 6.30 -24.42 12.17
C TYR A 117 7.24 -23.31 11.72
N GLN A 118 8.51 -23.66 11.53
CA GLN A 118 9.49 -22.78 10.92
C GLN A 118 9.68 -23.21 9.47
N ILE A 119 9.22 -22.38 8.54
CA ILE A 119 9.58 -22.51 7.13
C ILE A 119 10.70 -21.51 6.87
N PRO A 120 11.91 -21.96 6.56
CA PRO A 120 13.04 -21.06 6.36
C PRO A 120 12.95 -20.13 5.13
N GLY A 121 11.96 -20.31 4.24
CA GLY A 121 11.70 -19.45 3.09
C GLY A 121 10.23 -19.07 2.95
N ALA A 122 9.87 -18.47 1.82
CA ALA A 122 8.49 -18.12 1.50
C ALA A 122 7.58 -19.37 1.47
N MET A 123 6.37 -19.20 2.00
CA MET A 123 5.33 -20.22 1.98
C MET A 123 4.23 -19.83 1.00
N VAL A 124 3.85 -20.72 0.10
CA VAL A 124 2.71 -20.52 -0.79
C VAL A 124 1.67 -21.60 -0.51
N ILE A 125 0.50 -21.19 -0.03
CA ILE A 125 -0.68 -22.04 0.09
C ILE A 125 -1.66 -21.64 -1.01
N GLN A 126 -2.13 -22.63 -1.78
CA GLN A 126 -3.15 -22.41 -2.81
C GLN A 126 -4.23 -23.50 -2.77
N ALA A 127 -5.48 -23.10 -2.96
CA ALA A 127 -6.60 -24.01 -3.20
C ALA A 127 -6.38 -24.80 -4.52
N ALA A 128 -6.57 -26.12 -4.50
CA ALA A 128 -6.46 -26.98 -5.68
C ALA A 128 -7.59 -26.76 -6.70
N SER A 129 -8.72 -26.19 -6.25
CA SER A 129 -9.86 -25.86 -7.09
C SER A 129 -10.57 -24.62 -6.56
N VAL A 130 -11.04 -23.78 -7.48
CA VAL A 130 -11.92 -22.65 -7.20
C VAL A 130 -13.30 -23.10 -6.70
N ASP A 131 -13.71 -24.33 -7.01
CA ASP A 131 -15.07 -24.82 -6.77
C ASP A 131 -15.27 -25.50 -5.40
N ASN A 132 -14.21 -25.65 -4.60
CA ASN A 132 -14.30 -26.14 -3.22
C ASN A 132 -13.69 -25.10 -2.27
N PRO A 133 -14.46 -24.52 -1.32
CA PRO A 133 -13.91 -23.61 -0.32
C PRO A 133 -12.90 -24.37 0.54
N THR A 134 -11.62 -24.03 0.42
CA THR A 134 -10.56 -24.64 1.23
C THR A 134 -10.37 -23.87 2.51
N LEU A 135 -10.76 -24.37 3.68
CA LEU A 135 -10.43 -23.63 4.91
C LEU A 135 -8.92 -23.71 5.16
N VAL A 136 -8.25 -22.57 5.32
CA VAL A 136 -6.87 -22.53 5.82
C VAL A 136 -6.95 -22.15 7.30
N SER A 137 -6.96 -23.17 8.15
CA SER A 137 -6.98 -22.98 9.60
C SER A 137 -5.57 -23.11 10.15
N LEU A 138 -5.00 -21.99 10.59
CA LEU A 138 -3.73 -21.96 11.31
C LEU A 138 -4.03 -22.01 12.81
N ASN A 139 -4.45 -23.20 13.29
CA ASN A 139 -4.64 -23.47 14.72
C ASN A 139 -3.32 -23.91 15.36
N LEU A 140 -2.34 -23.02 15.30
CA LEU A 140 -0.97 -23.29 15.72
C LEU A 140 -0.95 -23.43 17.24
N PRO A 141 -0.26 -24.40 17.87
CA PRO A 141 -0.02 -24.39 19.31
C PRO A 141 0.96 -23.26 19.69
N THR A 142 1.26 -23.10 20.99
CA THR A 142 2.18 -22.07 21.50
C THR A 142 3.47 -21.99 20.66
N GLY A 143 3.66 -20.86 19.97
CA GLY A 143 4.84 -20.58 19.15
C GLY A 143 4.56 -20.10 17.71
N GLY A 144 3.35 -20.25 17.18
CA GLY A 144 2.96 -19.64 15.89
C GLY A 144 3.57 -20.28 14.63
N LEU A 145 3.44 -19.60 13.49
CA LEU A 145 3.99 -19.96 12.18
C LEU A 145 5.02 -18.91 11.79
N ALA A 146 6.29 -19.29 11.71
CA ALA A 146 7.35 -18.43 11.20
C ALA A 146 7.70 -18.87 9.77
N VAL A 147 7.51 -17.96 8.81
CA VAL A 147 7.95 -18.12 7.43
C VAL A 147 9.13 -17.18 7.19
N GLY A 148 10.13 -17.65 6.47
CA GLY A 148 11.35 -16.91 6.18
C GLY A 148 11.10 -15.72 5.26
N SER A 149 12.19 -15.09 4.83
CA SER A 149 12.12 -13.98 3.89
C SER A 149 11.52 -14.37 2.54
N GLY A 150 10.91 -13.39 1.86
CA GLY A 150 10.34 -13.56 0.54
C GLY A 150 8.86 -13.24 0.48
N TYR A 151 8.19 -13.70 -0.58
CA TYR A 151 6.76 -13.49 -0.79
C TYR A 151 5.95 -14.70 -0.31
N SER A 152 5.51 -14.68 0.94
CA SER A 152 4.60 -15.69 1.46
C SER A 152 3.17 -15.36 1.05
N SER A 153 2.42 -16.34 0.57
CA SER A 153 1.07 -16.14 0.04
C SER A 153 0.13 -17.24 0.50
N PHE A 154 -1.00 -16.85 1.09
CA PHE A 154 -2.05 -17.74 1.57
C PHE A 154 -3.30 -17.44 0.76
N VAL A 155 -3.63 -18.30 -0.20
CA VAL A 155 -4.76 -18.09 -1.12
C VAL A 155 -5.80 -19.18 -0.93
N THR A 156 -7.01 -18.79 -0.59
CA THR A 156 -8.13 -19.68 -0.36
C THR A 156 -9.46 -19.09 -0.85
N SER A 157 -10.33 -19.98 -1.34
CA SER A 157 -11.76 -19.78 -1.60
C SER A 157 -12.66 -19.85 -0.37
N GLY A 158 -12.12 -19.81 0.84
CA GLY A 158 -12.88 -19.89 2.08
C GLY A 158 -12.30 -18.96 3.15
N SER A 159 -12.31 -19.40 4.41
CA SER A 159 -11.77 -18.63 5.52
C SER A 159 -10.28 -18.87 5.73
N ILE A 160 -9.54 -17.81 6.03
CA ILE A 160 -8.27 -17.91 6.75
C ILE A 160 -8.54 -17.64 8.22
N VAL A 161 -8.24 -18.64 9.06
CA VAL A 161 -8.36 -18.54 10.51
C VAL A 161 -6.97 -18.52 11.14
N VAL A 162 -6.66 -17.50 11.93
CA VAL A 162 -5.37 -17.35 12.62
C VAL A 162 -5.61 -17.41 14.12
N GLY A 163 -5.19 -18.50 14.76
CA GLY A 163 -5.36 -18.71 16.21
C GLY A 163 -4.13 -18.36 17.05
N ASN A 164 -3.00 -18.00 16.43
CA ASN A 164 -1.73 -17.64 17.08
C ASN A 164 -0.88 -16.80 16.11
N THR A 165 0.33 -16.39 16.50
CA THR A 165 1.20 -15.50 15.71
C THR A 165 1.59 -16.06 14.33
N ILE A 166 1.57 -15.23 13.29
CA ILE A 166 2.25 -15.48 12.01
C ILE A 166 3.41 -14.48 11.89
N GLN A 167 4.60 -14.95 11.59
CA GLN A 167 5.77 -14.09 11.39
C GLN A 167 6.33 -14.35 9.99
N SER A 168 6.35 -13.33 9.14
CA SER A 168 6.97 -13.37 7.82
C SER A 168 8.25 -12.56 7.81
N GLY A 169 9.36 -13.17 7.39
CA GLY A 169 10.63 -12.47 7.18
C GLY A 169 10.61 -11.49 6.00
N GLY A 170 9.50 -11.35 5.28
CA GLY A 170 9.37 -10.52 4.08
C GLY A 170 7.96 -9.97 3.87
N TYR A 171 7.34 -10.32 2.74
CA TYR A 171 5.96 -9.96 2.41
C TYR A 171 5.01 -11.09 2.81
N LEU A 172 3.83 -10.72 3.28
CA LEU A 172 2.75 -11.66 3.56
C LEU A 172 1.50 -11.26 2.78
N ASN A 173 1.08 -12.10 1.85
CA ASN A 173 -0.16 -11.95 1.10
C ASN A 173 -1.21 -12.93 1.62
N MET A 174 -2.42 -12.44 1.92
CA MET A 174 -3.54 -13.26 2.35
C MET A 174 -4.73 -12.95 1.45
N THR A 175 -5.24 -13.97 0.76
CA THR A 175 -6.38 -13.85 -0.15
C THR A 175 -7.45 -14.85 0.27
N SER A 176 -8.61 -14.37 0.71
CA SER A 176 -9.67 -15.22 1.28
C SER A 176 -11.08 -14.64 1.10
N GLU A 177 -12.12 -15.45 1.30
CA GLU A 177 -13.50 -14.96 1.38
C GLU A 177 -13.82 -14.37 2.76
N THR A 178 -13.19 -14.89 3.81
CA THR A 178 -13.27 -14.33 5.17
C THR A 178 -11.90 -14.39 5.83
N LEU A 179 -11.63 -13.43 6.71
CA LEU A 179 -10.41 -13.34 7.47
C LEU A 179 -10.77 -13.25 8.95
N ASN A 180 -10.51 -14.33 9.69
CA ASN A 180 -10.92 -14.43 11.08
C ASN A 180 -9.70 -14.68 11.97
N TRP A 181 -9.37 -13.71 12.81
CA TRP A 181 -8.27 -13.81 13.76
C TRP A 181 -8.90 -13.74 15.15
N ASP A 182 -8.69 -14.75 15.99
CA ASP A 182 -9.09 -14.64 17.40
C ASP A 182 -8.07 -13.76 18.12
N GLY A 183 -8.52 -12.89 19.03
CA GLY A 183 -7.65 -12.19 20.00
C GLY A 183 -6.50 -11.34 19.45
N ALA A 184 -5.65 -10.85 20.36
CA ALA A 184 -4.49 -9.98 20.12
C ALA A 184 -3.30 -10.70 19.43
N ASN A 185 -3.59 -11.57 18.47
CA ASN A 185 -2.61 -12.42 17.82
C ASN A 185 -1.89 -11.65 16.71
N ILE A 186 -0.58 -11.43 16.90
CA ILE A 186 0.25 -10.59 16.03
C ILE A 186 0.53 -11.29 14.70
N ILE A 187 0.18 -10.66 13.60
CA ILE A 187 0.73 -10.98 12.28
C ILE A 187 1.84 -9.98 12.02
N SER A 188 3.06 -10.49 11.92
CA SER A 188 4.24 -9.66 11.65
C SER A 188 4.79 -9.94 10.26
N ALA A 189 5.23 -8.90 9.58
CA ALA A 189 5.97 -9.00 8.33
C ALA A 189 7.06 -7.94 8.31
N VAL A 190 8.26 -8.30 7.85
CA VAL A 190 9.39 -7.36 7.84
C VAL A 190 9.20 -6.24 6.81
N GLN A 191 8.45 -6.47 5.73
CA GLN A 191 8.30 -5.48 4.65
C GLN A 191 6.86 -5.01 4.45
N ALA A 192 5.93 -5.93 4.26
CA ALA A 192 4.54 -5.58 4.02
C ALA A 192 3.57 -6.75 4.22
N VAL A 193 2.32 -6.40 4.51
CA VAL A 193 1.18 -7.32 4.56
C VAL A 193 0.15 -6.87 3.54
N GLN A 194 -0.41 -7.79 2.77
CA GLN A 194 -1.52 -7.50 1.88
C GLN A 194 -2.69 -8.44 2.16
N LEU A 195 -3.85 -7.84 2.41
CA LEU A 195 -5.11 -8.51 2.70
C LEU A 195 -6.04 -8.29 1.52
N GLN A 196 -6.49 -9.37 0.90
CA GLN A 196 -7.26 -9.31 -0.34
C GLN A 196 -8.50 -10.19 -0.26
N PRO A 197 -9.65 -9.75 -0.80
CA PRO A 197 -10.77 -10.63 -1.02
C PRO A 197 -10.45 -11.65 -2.12
N TYR A 198 -10.92 -12.88 -1.93
CA TYR A 198 -10.91 -13.93 -2.95
C TYR A 198 -12.13 -13.82 -3.89
N ARG A 199 -11.97 -14.29 -5.14
CA ARG A 199 -13.06 -14.31 -6.14
C ARG A 199 -13.02 -15.58 -6.99
N THR A 200 -14.18 -16.17 -7.28
CA THR A 200 -14.36 -17.21 -8.32
C THR A 200 -15.28 -16.70 -9.43
N GLY A 201 -14.85 -16.84 -10.70
CA GLY A 201 -15.68 -16.47 -11.85
C GLY A 201 -16.16 -15.00 -11.87
N ASN A 202 -16.95 -14.67 -12.90
CA ASN A 202 -17.45 -13.31 -13.10
C ASN A 202 -18.64 -12.94 -12.17
N GLN A 203 -18.95 -13.72 -11.15
CA GLN A 203 -20.14 -13.53 -10.33
C GLN A 203 -19.78 -13.17 -8.89
N PHE A 204 -19.77 -11.88 -8.62
CA PHE A 204 -20.73 -11.37 -7.66
C PHE A 204 -21.68 -10.51 -8.47
N THR A 205 -22.98 -10.80 -8.47
CA THR A 205 -23.96 -9.97 -9.19
C THR A 205 -23.99 -8.53 -8.68
N GLN A 206 -23.48 -8.27 -7.46
CA GLN A 206 -22.87 -7.04 -6.96
C GLN A 206 -21.86 -7.47 -5.89
N GLY A 207 -20.56 -7.14 -6.02
CA GLY A 207 -19.50 -7.62 -5.12
C GLY A 207 -19.68 -7.21 -3.66
N PRO A 208 -19.25 -8.02 -2.67
CA PRO A 208 -19.05 -7.53 -1.31
C PRO A 208 -18.15 -6.29 -1.41
N SER A 209 -18.56 -5.19 -0.79
CA SER A 209 -17.63 -4.09 -0.60
C SER A 209 -16.56 -4.57 0.37
N LEU A 210 -15.32 -4.13 0.18
CA LEU A 210 -14.30 -4.32 1.20
C LEU A 210 -14.57 -3.31 2.31
N SER A 211 -14.62 -3.73 3.58
CA SER A 211 -14.86 -2.80 4.68
C SER A 211 -13.68 -2.70 5.63
N ILE A 212 -13.35 -1.47 6.05
CA ILE A 212 -12.41 -1.20 7.15
C ILE A 212 -13.21 -0.47 8.23
N ASP A 213 -13.46 -1.14 9.34
CA ASP A 213 -14.50 -0.74 10.28
C ASP A 213 -14.09 -0.94 11.74
N LEU A 214 -14.72 -0.21 12.65
CA LEU A 214 -14.47 -0.38 14.09
C LEU A 214 -14.99 -1.74 14.59
N ALA A 215 -16.21 -2.11 14.18
CA ALA A 215 -16.80 -3.42 14.43
C ALA A 215 -16.66 -4.33 13.19
N GLY A 216 -16.89 -5.63 13.37
CA GLY A 216 -16.85 -6.63 12.30
C GLY A 216 -17.58 -6.18 11.02
N PRO A 217 -17.15 -6.66 9.84
CA PRO A 217 -17.78 -6.28 8.57
C PRO A 217 -19.29 -6.52 8.59
N LEU A 218 -20.02 -5.70 7.84
CA LEU A 218 -21.45 -5.92 7.64
C LEU A 218 -21.67 -7.32 7.03
N PRO A 219 -22.79 -8.00 7.36
CA PRO A 219 -23.10 -9.29 6.76
C PRO A 219 -23.08 -9.20 5.23
N GLY A 220 -22.18 -9.96 4.59
CA GLY A 220 -22.03 -9.98 3.14
C GLY A 220 -20.89 -9.11 2.60
N ASP A 221 -20.05 -8.50 3.44
CA ASP A 221 -18.83 -7.80 3.06
C ASP A 221 -17.57 -8.59 3.50
N TYR A 222 -16.53 -8.58 2.66
CA TYR A 222 -15.18 -8.96 3.11
C TYR A 222 -14.64 -7.76 3.88
N GLY A 223 -14.28 -7.87 5.15
CA GLY A 223 -13.74 -6.72 5.85
C GLY A 223 -12.74 -7.06 6.92
N VAL A 224 -11.97 -6.04 7.26
CA VAL A 224 -10.92 -6.08 8.27
C VAL A 224 -11.29 -5.04 9.32
N THR A 225 -11.32 -5.44 10.59
CA THR A 225 -11.63 -4.50 11.67
C THR A 225 -10.42 -3.65 12.04
N ALA A 226 -10.65 -2.51 12.69
CA ALA A 226 -9.61 -1.69 13.29
C ALA A 226 -8.73 -2.54 14.23
N VAL A 227 -9.33 -3.40 15.06
CA VAL A 227 -8.62 -4.30 15.97
C VAL A 227 -7.72 -5.28 15.22
N GLN A 228 -8.17 -5.82 14.09
CA GLN A 228 -7.34 -6.70 13.25
C GLN A 228 -6.16 -5.94 12.66
N LEU A 229 -6.38 -4.73 12.15
CA LEU A 229 -5.30 -3.87 11.65
C LEU A 229 -4.32 -3.47 12.76
N GLU A 230 -4.80 -3.12 13.96
CA GLU A 230 -3.97 -2.83 15.14
C GLU A 230 -3.12 -4.03 15.60
N ALA A 231 -3.54 -5.26 15.29
CA ALA A 231 -2.77 -6.46 15.60
C ALA A 231 -1.64 -6.75 14.59
N LEU A 232 -1.52 -5.98 13.51
CA LEU A 232 -0.42 -6.12 12.55
C LEU A 232 0.85 -5.42 13.04
N ASP A 233 1.98 -6.09 12.91
CA ASP A 233 3.31 -5.56 13.23
C ASP A 233 4.18 -5.51 11.97
N VAL A 234 4.30 -4.33 11.35
CA VAL A 234 5.01 -4.14 10.09
C VAL A 234 5.90 -2.88 10.18
N PRO A 235 6.97 -2.90 11.00
CA PRO A 235 7.72 -1.70 11.37
C PRO A 235 8.27 -0.92 10.16
N GLY A 236 7.72 0.27 9.92
CA GLY A 236 8.10 1.14 8.80
C GLY A 236 7.70 0.61 7.42
N GLY A 237 6.99 -0.52 7.36
CA GLY A 237 6.53 -1.14 6.13
C GLY A 237 5.14 -0.68 5.72
N MET A 238 4.51 -1.46 4.84
CA MET A 238 3.20 -1.13 4.27
C MET A 238 2.17 -2.24 4.51
N VAL A 239 0.98 -1.87 4.96
CA VAL A 239 -0.19 -2.75 4.96
C VAL A 239 -1.09 -2.34 3.80
N ILE A 240 -1.51 -3.30 2.98
CA ILE A 240 -2.34 -3.05 1.80
C ILE A 240 -3.66 -3.81 1.95
N VAL A 241 -4.76 -3.10 1.78
CA VAL A 241 -6.10 -3.67 1.87
C VAL A 241 -6.78 -3.58 0.50
N GLY A 242 -7.14 -4.74 -0.04
CA GLY A 242 -7.73 -4.92 -1.36
C GLY A 242 -6.73 -5.24 -2.48
N ASN A 243 -7.22 -5.28 -3.72
CA ASN A 243 -6.42 -5.51 -4.92
C ASN A 243 -7.03 -4.87 -6.18
N SER A 244 -6.23 -4.79 -7.25
CA SER A 244 -6.64 -4.20 -8.53
C SER A 244 -7.69 -5.02 -9.32
N LYS A 245 -8.07 -6.22 -8.84
CA LYS A 245 -9.04 -7.11 -9.48
C LYS A 245 -10.38 -7.15 -8.74
N SER A 246 -10.49 -6.45 -7.61
CA SER A 246 -11.68 -6.40 -6.76
C SER A 246 -12.73 -5.52 -7.41
N THR A 247 -13.95 -6.04 -7.57
CA THR A 247 -15.05 -5.33 -8.25
C THR A 247 -16.04 -4.61 -7.30
N GLY A 248 -15.78 -4.65 -5.98
CA GLY A 248 -16.50 -3.86 -4.97
C GLY A 248 -15.77 -2.56 -4.67
N GLY A 249 -16.45 -1.63 -3.99
CA GLY A 249 -15.81 -0.44 -3.39
C GLY A 249 -15.18 -0.77 -2.04
N ILE A 250 -14.40 0.17 -1.49
CA ILE A 250 -13.87 0.09 -0.13
C ILE A 250 -14.62 1.08 0.73
N ASN A 251 -15.32 0.60 1.75
CA ASN A 251 -16.06 1.41 2.72
C ASN A 251 -15.24 1.51 4.00
N ILE A 252 -15.10 2.73 4.54
CA ILE A 252 -14.27 2.97 5.73
C ILE A 252 -15.11 3.66 6.78
N GLY A 253 -15.14 3.09 7.98
CA GLY A 253 -15.81 3.65 9.15
C GLY A 253 -17.34 3.65 9.07
N ALA A 254 -17.94 2.72 8.33
CA ALA A 254 -19.39 2.53 8.29
C ALA A 254 -19.97 2.20 9.68
N THR A 255 -19.18 1.57 10.57
CA THR A 255 -19.60 1.24 11.94
C THR A 255 -19.03 2.17 13.02
N GLY A 256 -18.27 3.22 12.64
CA GLY A 256 -17.65 4.17 13.56
C GLY A 256 -16.26 4.62 13.09
N ALA A 257 -15.68 5.61 13.78
CA ALA A 257 -14.34 6.08 13.47
C ALA A 257 -13.30 4.96 13.58
N VAL A 258 -12.39 4.89 12.61
CA VAL A 258 -11.30 3.92 12.56
C VAL A 258 -10.03 4.60 13.06
N ASN A 259 -9.59 4.24 14.25
CA ASN A 259 -8.35 4.77 14.82
C ASN A 259 -7.23 3.73 14.67
N LEU A 260 -6.22 4.06 13.88
CA LEU A 260 -4.99 3.27 13.70
C LEU A 260 -3.76 4.10 14.10
N SER A 261 -3.91 5.15 14.89
CA SER A 261 -2.79 6.05 15.26
C SER A 261 -1.65 5.35 16.02
N GLY A 262 -1.90 4.18 16.61
CA GLY A 262 -0.92 3.39 17.34
C GLY A 262 -0.15 2.34 16.51
N VAL A 263 -0.49 2.16 15.22
CA VAL A 263 0.18 1.17 14.37
C VAL A 263 1.58 1.65 13.94
N ASN A 264 2.42 0.75 13.46
CA ASN A 264 3.82 1.05 13.11
C ASN A 264 4.12 0.99 11.60
N TYR A 265 3.09 1.09 10.78
CA TYR A 265 3.16 0.93 9.33
C TYR A 265 2.39 2.04 8.59
N SER A 266 2.67 2.16 7.28
CA SER A 266 1.87 2.96 6.35
C SER A 266 0.75 2.11 5.73
N LEU A 267 -0.35 2.74 5.34
CA LEU A 267 -1.51 2.04 4.78
C LEU A 267 -1.60 2.29 3.26
N GLY A 268 -2.06 1.29 2.51
CA GLY A 268 -2.42 1.41 1.10
C GLY A 268 -3.75 0.74 0.84
N LEU A 269 -4.56 1.32 -0.06
CA LEU A 269 -5.79 0.70 -0.54
C LEU A 269 -5.69 0.40 -2.03
N ALA A 270 -6.23 -0.74 -2.43
CA ALA A 270 -6.33 -1.13 -3.83
C ALA A 270 -7.73 -1.68 -4.14
N GLY A 271 -8.44 -1.14 -5.14
CA GLY A 271 -9.78 -1.62 -5.49
C GLY A 271 -10.36 -0.96 -6.74
N LEU A 272 -10.47 -1.72 -7.85
CA LEU A 272 -10.90 -1.23 -9.16
C LEU A 272 -12.29 -1.74 -9.53
N SER A 273 -13.31 -1.04 -9.02
CA SER A 273 -14.48 -0.60 -9.78
C SER A 273 -15.49 0.15 -8.93
N GLY A 274 -15.47 -0.01 -7.60
CA GLY A 274 -16.42 0.66 -6.68
C GLY A 274 -15.90 1.89 -5.93
N GLY A 275 -14.61 2.23 -6.07
CA GLY A 275 -14.01 3.40 -5.41
C GLY A 275 -13.77 3.21 -3.91
N VAL A 276 -13.48 4.31 -3.20
CA VAL A 276 -13.31 4.33 -1.73
C VAL A 276 -14.31 5.33 -1.15
N ASN A 277 -15.00 4.98 -0.07
CA ASN A 277 -15.99 5.81 0.61
C ASN A 277 -15.65 5.92 2.10
N PHE A 278 -15.42 7.14 2.58
CA PHE A 278 -15.18 7.42 4.00
C PHE A 278 -16.49 7.81 4.70
N TYR A 279 -17.10 6.87 5.42
CA TYR A 279 -18.29 7.15 6.24
C TYR A 279 -17.94 7.73 7.61
N ASN A 280 -16.68 7.59 8.03
CA ASN A 280 -16.15 8.17 9.25
C ASN A 280 -14.64 8.43 9.13
N ASN A 281 -14.07 9.11 10.13
CA ASN A 281 -12.64 9.43 10.17
C ASN A 281 -11.78 8.16 10.23
N LEU A 282 -10.76 8.10 9.38
CA LEU A 282 -9.62 7.20 9.47
C LEU A 282 -8.41 7.98 10.00
N THR A 283 -7.91 7.59 11.18
CA THR A 283 -6.69 8.18 11.76
C THR A 283 -5.52 7.22 11.62
N LEU A 284 -4.41 7.70 11.07
CA LEU A 284 -3.14 6.98 10.96
C LEU A 284 -2.03 7.65 11.79
N PRO A 285 -0.91 6.96 12.04
CA PRO A 285 0.21 7.51 12.80
C PRO A 285 0.76 8.81 12.20
N ALA A 286 1.29 9.68 13.04
CA ALA A 286 1.94 10.89 12.55
C ALA A 286 3.15 10.56 11.68
N GLY A 287 3.30 11.24 10.55
CA GLY A 287 4.39 11.01 9.60
C GLY A 287 4.27 9.74 8.73
N SER A 288 3.25 8.90 8.92
CA SER A 288 3.03 7.74 8.04
C SER A 288 2.50 8.16 6.67
N SER A 289 2.45 7.21 5.75
CA SER A 289 1.84 7.40 4.42
C SER A 289 0.51 6.66 4.29
N PHE A 290 -0.37 7.21 3.48
CA PHE A 290 -1.59 6.58 3.01
C PHE A 290 -1.71 6.70 1.50
N ASP A 291 -1.70 5.58 0.79
CA ASP A 291 -1.86 5.56 -0.66
C ASP A 291 -3.23 5.00 -1.08
N LEU A 292 -3.91 5.73 -1.96
CA LEU A 292 -5.22 5.37 -2.52
C LEU A 292 -5.07 5.03 -4.00
N ASN A 293 -5.08 3.73 -4.30
CA ASN A 293 -5.02 3.19 -5.66
C ASN A 293 -6.39 2.63 -6.09
N THR A 294 -7.28 3.53 -6.53
CA THR A 294 -8.64 3.21 -6.99
C THR A 294 -8.78 3.19 -8.50
N GLY A 295 -7.67 3.35 -9.24
CA GLY A 295 -7.63 3.34 -10.71
C GLY A 295 -8.54 4.41 -11.29
N SER A 296 -9.61 4.00 -11.98
CA SER A 296 -10.59 4.95 -12.55
C SER A 296 -11.79 5.21 -11.65
N SER A 297 -11.83 4.67 -10.43
CA SER A 297 -12.94 4.86 -9.49
C SER A 297 -12.66 6.02 -8.53
N ALA A 298 -13.72 6.69 -8.07
CA ALA A 298 -13.61 7.87 -7.22
C ALA A 298 -13.23 7.54 -5.76
N VAL A 299 -12.64 8.52 -5.08
CA VAL A 299 -12.50 8.56 -3.62
C VAL A 299 -13.49 9.58 -3.08
N ASN A 300 -14.40 9.15 -2.22
CA ASN A 300 -15.50 9.97 -1.71
C ASN A 300 -15.35 10.16 -0.20
N GLY A 301 -15.33 11.43 0.22
CA GLY A 301 -15.52 11.83 1.61
C GLY A 301 -16.98 12.10 1.94
N PHE A 302 -17.32 12.12 3.23
CA PHE A 302 -18.64 12.53 3.70
C PHE A 302 -18.51 13.77 4.59
N SER A 303 -18.51 14.95 3.98
CA SER A 303 -18.57 16.24 4.69
C SER A 303 -19.81 16.34 5.60
N PRO A 304 -19.73 17.00 6.78
CA PRO A 304 -18.63 17.87 7.26
C PRO A 304 -17.62 17.19 8.20
N ILE A 305 -17.61 15.85 8.29
CA ILE A 305 -16.65 15.17 9.16
C ILE A 305 -15.26 15.11 8.50
N LEU A 306 -14.22 15.10 9.34
CA LEU A 306 -12.86 14.78 8.90
C LEU A 306 -12.84 13.33 8.40
N ASP A 307 -12.43 13.09 7.16
CA ASP A 307 -12.39 11.75 6.57
C ASP A 307 -11.05 11.06 6.85
N ILE A 308 -9.95 11.80 6.76
CA ILE A 308 -8.59 11.27 6.87
C ILE A 308 -7.73 12.17 7.77
N SER A 309 -7.10 11.59 8.78
CA SER A 309 -6.15 12.28 9.67
C SER A 309 -4.80 11.55 9.68
N ILE A 310 -3.77 12.21 9.17
CA ILE A 310 -2.38 11.73 9.18
C ILE A 310 -1.47 12.92 9.54
N PRO A 311 -1.37 13.27 10.84
CA PRO A 311 -0.63 14.47 11.23
C PRO A 311 0.81 14.46 10.70
N ASN A 312 1.22 15.49 9.96
CA ASN A 312 2.53 15.57 9.28
C ASN A 312 2.84 14.36 8.37
N GLY A 313 1.83 13.59 7.97
CA GLY A 313 1.97 12.44 7.07
C GLY A 313 1.62 12.77 5.64
N THR A 314 1.73 11.74 4.79
CA THR A 314 1.54 11.86 3.34
C THR A 314 0.27 11.14 2.88
N LEU A 315 -0.57 11.82 2.12
CA LEU A 315 -1.70 11.22 1.39
C LEU A 315 -1.40 11.24 -0.12
N SER A 316 -1.52 10.08 -0.77
CA SER A 316 -1.27 9.92 -2.19
C SER A 316 -2.48 9.30 -2.89
N PHE A 317 -2.69 9.68 -4.14
CA PHE A 317 -3.67 9.04 -5.03
C PHE A 317 -2.91 8.43 -6.21
N SER A 318 -2.15 7.36 -5.96
CA SER A 318 -1.31 6.74 -7.01
C SER A 318 -2.09 6.46 -8.30
N SER A 319 -3.39 6.13 -8.18
CA SER A 319 -4.35 6.28 -9.26
C SER A 319 -5.77 6.47 -8.73
N SER A 320 -6.53 7.45 -9.22
CA SER A 320 -7.97 7.57 -8.94
C SER A 320 -8.78 8.20 -10.08
N GLY A 321 -10.09 7.92 -10.11
CA GLY A 321 -11.04 8.47 -11.07
C GLY A 321 -11.51 9.89 -10.78
N GLY A 322 -11.24 10.38 -9.57
CA GLY A 322 -11.72 11.65 -9.02
C GLY A 322 -11.65 11.58 -7.49
N VAL A 323 -11.59 12.74 -6.84
CA VAL A 323 -11.44 12.86 -5.39
C VAL A 323 -12.41 13.90 -4.87
N GLY A 324 -13.34 13.50 -4.00
CA GLY A 324 -14.40 14.36 -3.51
C GLY A 324 -15.31 14.90 -4.62
N SER A 325 -16.21 15.80 -4.24
CA SER A 325 -17.09 16.51 -5.17
C SER A 325 -17.40 17.91 -4.66
N LEU A 326 -17.97 18.76 -5.52
CA LEU A 326 -18.42 20.09 -5.12
C LEU A 326 -19.47 19.96 -4.00
N GLY A 327 -19.22 20.62 -2.86
CA GLY A 327 -20.07 20.57 -1.67
C GLY A 327 -19.78 19.41 -0.72
N GLN A 328 -19.13 18.34 -1.20
CA GLN A 328 -18.64 17.22 -0.40
C GLN A 328 -17.15 16.97 -0.74
N PRO A 329 -16.25 17.89 -0.37
CA PRO A 329 -14.82 17.65 -0.53
C PRO A 329 -14.39 16.46 0.33
N LEU A 330 -13.26 15.84 -0.03
CA LEU A 330 -12.58 14.91 0.86
C LEU A 330 -11.85 15.75 1.94
N ASN A 331 -12.32 15.64 3.18
CA ASN A 331 -11.79 16.39 4.31
C ASN A 331 -10.58 15.68 4.90
N THR A 332 -9.48 16.39 5.01
CA THR A 332 -8.17 15.85 5.34
C THR A 332 -7.47 16.70 6.41
N ASN A 333 -6.59 16.04 7.17
CA ASN A 333 -5.60 16.66 8.04
C ASN A 333 -4.26 15.98 7.75
N VAL A 334 -3.56 16.48 6.74
CA VAL A 334 -2.28 15.93 6.27
C VAL A 334 -1.25 17.05 6.08
N GLY A 335 0.02 16.72 6.22
CA GLY A 335 1.12 17.66 5.91
C GLY A 335 1.45 17.64 4.42
N TYR A 336 1.37 16.46 3.80
CA TYR A 336 1.89 16.24 2.46
C TYR A 336 0.86 15.57 1.55
N PHE A 337 0.80 16.04 0.31
CA PHE A 337 0.23 15.28 -0.81
C PHE A 337 1.36 14.69 -1.65
N GLY A 338 1.37 13.37 -1.75
CA GLY A 338 2.38 12.63 -2.51
C GLY A 338 2.02 12.50 -3.99
N ALA A 339 2.74 11.61 -4.69
CA ALA A 339 2.58 11.42 -6.13
C ALA A 339 1.16 10.92 -6.44
N SER A 340 0.46 11.65 -7.32
CA SER A 340 -0.96 11.43 -7.57
C SER A 340 -1.30 11.53 -9.04
N THR A 341 -2.06 10.56 -9.55
CA THR A 341 -2.58 10.53 -10.93
C THR A 341 -4.09 10.37 -10.90
N ILE A 342 -4.80 11.45 -11.19
CA ILE A 342 -6.25 11.55 -11.03
C ILE A 342 -6.88 11.86 -12.39
N THR A 343 -7.85 11.06 -12.82
CA THR A 343 -8.48 11.16 -14.15
C THR A 343 -9.84 11.86 -14.15
N GLY A 344 -10.19 12.52 -13.05
CA GLY A 344 -11.40 13.34 -12.90
C GLY A 344 -11.18 14.49 -11.93
N PRO A 345 -12.25 15.15 -11.45
CA PRO A 345 -12.11 16.33 -10.63
C PRO A 345 -11.57 16.02 -9.23
N VAL A 346 -10.93 17.00 -8.63
CA VAL A 346 -10.38 16.93 -7.28
C VAL A 346 -10.95 18.05 -6.43
N TYR A 347 -11.56 17.69 -5.30
CA TYR A 347 -12.06 18.57 -4.25
C TYR A 347 -11.49 18.09 -2.92
N LEU A 348 -10.42 18.75 -2.49
CA LEU A 348 -9.71 18.46 -1.25
C LEU A 348 -9.88 19.62 -0.28
N ASP A 349 -10.29 19.30 0.95
CA ASP A 349 -10.31 20.25 2.05
C ASP A 349 -9.29 19.80 3.11
N ASN A 350 -8.16 20.50 3.19
CA ASN A 350 -7.13 20.30 4.22
C ASN A 350 -7.10 21.49 5.19
N SER A 351 -8.22 22.20 5.36
CA SER A 351 -8.32 23.39 6.22
C SER A 351 -8.09 23.10 7.69
N THR A 352 -8.25 21.84 8.11
CA THR A 352 -8.04 21.41 9.51
C THR A 352 -6.56 21.21 9.86
N SER A 353 -5.68 21.17 8.85
CA SER A 353 -4.23 21.12 9.08
C SER A 353 -3.73 22.45 9.64
N ALA A 354 -2.97 22.42 10.72
CA ALA A 354 -2.42 23.64 11.34
C ALA A 354 -1.19 24.19 10.59
N THR A 355 -0.70 23.48 9.58
CA THR A 355 0.52 23.79 8.83
C THR A 355 0.22 23.98 7.35
N ASP A 356 1.25 24.41 6.61
CA ASP A 356 1.19 24.50 5.16
C ASP A 356 0.94 23.11 4.55
N THR A 357 0.14 23.09 3.49
CA THR A 357 -0.02 21.91 2.64
C THR A 357 1.15 21.85 1.66
N VAL A 358 1.88 20.73 1.64
CA VAL A 358 3.01 20.56 0.73
C VAL A 358 2.75 19.44 -0.29
N ILE A 359 2.81 19.74 -1.58
CA ILE A 359 2.76 18.73 -2.65
C ILE A 359 4.20 18.28 -2.94
N THR A 360 4.53 17.07 -2.51
CA THR A 360 5.90 16.52 -2.58
C THR A 360 6.10 15.60 -3.78
N GLY A 361 5.03 14.99 -4.31
CA GLY A 361 5.06 14.17 -5.51
C GLY A 361 4.45 14.85 -6.73
N SER A 362 4.75 14.36 -7.93
CA SER A 362 4.08 14.82 -9.16
C SER A 362 2.57 14.65 -8.99
N PHE A 363 1.81 15.71 -9.21
CA PHE A 363 0.37 15.74 -8.97
C PHE A 363 -0.36 16.09 -10.26
N THR A 364 -1.00 15.09 -10.87
CA THR A 364 -1.66 15.21 -12.16
C THR A 364 -3.16 15.04 -12.02
N VAL A 365 -3.91 16.05 -12.45
CA VAL A 365 -5.37 16.04 -12.58
C VAL A 365 -5.70 16.18 -14.06
N SER A 366 -6.27 15.14 -14.65
CA SER A 366 -6.46 15.01 -16.10
C SER A 366 -7.82 14.37 -16.42
N GLY A 367 -8.17 14.26 -17.70
CA GLY A 367 -9.46 13.70 -18.12
C GLY A 367 -10.59 14.73 -18.21
N THR A 368 -11.83 14.25 -18.31
CA THR A 368 -13.03 15.09 -18.45
C THR A 368 -13.35 15.77 -17.12
N ASN A 369 -13.55 17.09 -17.13
CA ASN A 369 -13.80 17.89 -15.93
C ASN A 369 -12.69 17.72 -14.88
N SER A 370 -11.46 18.03 -15.28
CA SER A 370 -10.22 17.86 -14.50
C SER A 370 -9.87 19.09 -13.68
N ASP A 371 -10.88 19.66 -13.01
CA ASP A 371 -10.70 20.79 -12.10
C ASP A 371 -10.00 20.33 -10.81
N PHE A 372 -9.15 21.20 -10.26
CA PHE A 372 -8.46 20.97 -8.99
C PHE A 372 -8.83 22.06 -7.99
N ASN A 373 -9.60 21.69 -6.97
CA ASN A 373 -9.91 22.51 -5.81
C ASN A 373 -9.16 21.97 -4.58
N LEU A 374 -8.33 22.83 -3.97
CA LEU A 374 -7.61 22.53 -2.74
C LEU A 374 -7.76 23.69 -1.77
N ILE A 375 -8.30 23.39 -0.60
CA ILE A 375 -8.30 24.28 0.57
C ILE A 375 -7.19 23.82 1.51
N SER A 376 -6.33 24.75 1.93
CA SER A 376 -5.29 24.49 2.94
C SER A 376 -5.61 25.23 4.23
N GLY A 377 -5.20 24.66 5.37
CA GLY A 377 -5.23 25.36 6.65
C GLY A 377 -4.12 26.41 6.80
N GLY A 378 -3.05 26.31 5.99
CA GLY A 378 -1.98 27.31 5.87
C GLY A 378 -1.63 27.62 4.42
N GLY A 379 -0.33 27.80 4.12
CA GLY A 379 0.19 27.99 2.77
C GLY A 379 0.09 26.73 1.91
N ILE A 380 0.35 26.89 0.61
CA ILE A 380 0.48 25.77 -0.33
C ILE A 380 1.85 25.85 -0.99
N THR A 381 2.64 24.78 -0.86
CA THR A 381 3.94 24.65 -1.53
C THR A 381 3.97 23.39 -2.39
N ALA A 382 4.12 23.54 -3.70
CA ALA A 382 4.37 22.46 -4.63
C ALA A 382 5.86 22.34 -4.94
N ASN A 383 6.51 21.35 -4.30
CA ASN A 383 7.91 21.00 -4.54
C ASN A 383 8.09 20.14 -5.79
N SER A 384 7.02 19.50 -6.25
CA SER A 384 6.96 18.69 -7.46
C SER A 384 6.02 19.29 -8.51
N ALA A 385 6.08 18.78 -9.73
CA ALA A 385 5.24 19.25 -10.83
C ALA A 385 3.75 19.04 -10.51
N VAL A 386 2.95 20.10 -10.72
CA VAL A 386 1.49 20.06 -10.65
C VAL A 386 0.94 20.30 -12.06
N THR A 387 0.18 19.35 -12.58
CA THR A 387 -0.47 19.44 -13.89
C THR A 387 -1.97 19.32 -13.73
N VAL A 388 -2.72 20.31 -14.21
CA VAL A 388 -4.18 20.37 -14.09
C VAL A 388 -4.76 20.67 -15.46
N GLY A 389 -5.57 19.74 -15.98
CA GLY A 389 -6.23 19.85 -17.27
C GLY A 389 -7.40 20.86 -17.29
N GLY A 390 -8.04 21.06 -16.15
CA GLY A 390 -9.14 22.00 -15.96
C GLY A 390 -8.73 23.28 -15.22
N GLN A 391 -9.69 23.86 -14.51
CA GLN A 391 -9.53 25.03 -13.68
C GLN A 391 -8.81 24.66 -12.37
N SER A 392 -8.08 25.60 -11.78
CA SER A 392 -7.44 25.43 -10.48
C SER A 392 -7.97 26.45 -9.47
N PHE A 393 -8.37 25.98 -8.30
CA PHE A 393 -8.87 26.80 -7.21
C PHE A 393 -8.10 26.46 -5.94
N PHE A 394 -7.25 27.37 -5.50
CA PHE A 394 -6.45 27.21 -4.30
C PHE A 394 -6.90 28.21 -3.23
N THR A 395 -7.37 27.71 -2.10
CA THR A 395 -7.69 28.54 -0.94
C THR A 395 -6.60 28.37 0.11
N ILE A 396 -5.93 29.46 0.42
CA ILE A 396 -4.89 29.55 1.44
C ILE A 396 -5.55 29.82 2.79
N GLY A 397 -5.08 29.11 3.82
CA GLY A 397 -5.51 29.31 5.20
C GLY A 397 -4.64 30.32 5.93
N SER A 398 -4.92 30.51 7.22
CA SER A 398 -4.17 31.45 8.07
C SER A 398 -3.11 30.79 8.95
N GLY A 399 -3.06 29.45 8.94
CA GLY A 399 -1.99 28.67 9.57
C GLY A 399 -0.67 28.80 8.81
N GLY A 400 0.43 28.45 9.48
CA GLY A 400 1.77 28.43 8.86
C GLY A 400 2.18 29.74 8.18
N THR A 401 2.74 29.63 6.98
CA THR A 401 3.09 30.78 6.13
C THR A 401 2.11 30.84 4.97
N PRO A 402 1.29 31.90 4.81
CA PRO A 402 0.19 31.89 3.86
C PRO A 402 0.65 32.19 2.43
N ASP A 403 1.74 31.56 2.00
CA ASP A 403 2.33 31.68 0.68
C ASP A 403 1.73 30.62 -0.27
N PHE A 404 1.65 30.95 -1.55
CA PHE A 404 1.41 29.98 -2.63
C PHE A 404 2.68 29.85 -3.47
N ILE A 405 3.33 28.69 -3.43
CA ILE A 405 4.59 28.45 -4.12
C ILE A 405 4.42 27.23 -5.04
N ALA A 406 4.38 27.46 -6.35
CA ALA A 406 4.43 26.44 -7.39
C ALA A 406 5.58 26.76 -8.36
N ASN A 407 6.83 26.56 -7.91
CA ASN A 407 8.03 26.99 -8.63
C ASN A 407 8.74 25.86 -9.40
N ASN A 408 7.98 24.95 -10.00
CA ASN A 408 8.53 23.88 -10.82
C ASN A 408 8.30 24.20 -12.31
N SER A 409 9.36 24.17 -13.13
CA SER A 409 9.26 24.49 -14.57
C SER A 409 8.37 23.53 -15.36
N SER A 410 8.09 22.35 -14.80
CA SER A 410 7.23 21.31 -15.37
C SER A 410 5.78 21.41 -14.91
N ASN A 411 5.41 22.44 -14.13
CA ASN A 411 3.99 22.69 -13.85
C ASN A 411 3.24 22.98 -15.15
N GLY A 412 1.99 22.54 -15.20
CA GLY A 412 1.11 22.65 -16.36
C GLY A 412 -0.33 22.95 -15.94
N PHE A 413 -0.65 24.23 -15.77
CA PHE A 413 -2.02 24.69 -15.54
C PHE A 413 -2.64 25.14 -16.86
N SER A 414 -3.62 24.40 -17.40
CA SER A 414 -4.26 24.76 -18.68
C SER A 414 -5.52 25.62 -18.54
N GLY A 415 -6.19 25.60 -17.38
CA GLY A 415 -7.33 26.46 -17.08
C GLY A 415 -6.96 27.72 -16.27
N LEU A 416 -7.98 28.46 -15.85
CA LEU A 416 -7.83 29.59 -14.92
C LEU A 416 -7.32 29.10 -13.57
N VAL A 417 -6.30 29.77 -13.05
CA VAL A 417 -5.82 29.58 -11.67
C VAL A 417 -6.41 30.70 -10.80
N THR A 418 -7.18 30.31 -9.79
CA THR A 418 -7.78 31.20 -8.80
C THR A 418 -7.11 30.95 -7.46
N LEU A 419 -6.59 32.01 -6.84
CA LEU A 419 -6.05 31.99 -5.48
C LEU A 419 -6.99 32.80 -4.57
N ALA A 420 -7.29 32.26 -3.40
CA ALA A 420 -8.11 32.92 -2.38
C ALA A 420 -7.48 32.77 -0.99
N GLY A 421 -7.89 33.60 -0.02
CA GLY A 421 -7.39 33.57 1.35
C GLY A 421 -6.41 34.70 1.67
N PRO A 422 -5.70 34.65 2.81
CA PRO A 422 -4.78 35.69 3.27
C PRO A 422 -3.44 35.59 2.54
N LEU A 423 -3.42 35.80 1.23
CA LEU A 423 -2.25 35.57 0.37
C LEU A 423 -1.03 36.41 0.81
N GLY A 424 0.06 35.70 1.12
CA GLY A 424 1.41 36.23 1.28
C GLY A 424 2.12 36.32 -0.08
N ASN A 425 3.22 35.60 -0.24
CA ASN A 425 3.93 35.51 -1.51
C ASN A 425 3.25 34.56 -2.47
N VAL A 426 3.18 34.94 -3.74
CA VAL A 426 2.69 34.07 -4.82
C VAL A 426 3.80 33.86 -5.85
N THR A 427 4.24 32.62 -5.98
CA THR A 427 5.23 32.20 -6.98
C THR A 427 4.63 31.12 -7.86
N ILE A 428 4.50 31.38 -9.17
CA ILE A 428 4.05 30.39 -10.15
C ILE A 428 5.05 30.35 -11.29
N ASN A 429 5.69 29.20 -11.45
CA ASN A 429 6.42 28.83 -12.65
C ASN A 429 5.55 27.80 -13.37
N ASN A 430 5.05 28.14 -14.55
CA ASN A 430 4.25 27.28 -15.43
C ASN A 430 5.01 27.11 -16.74
N SER A 431 4.95 25.96 -17.41
CA SER A 431 5.74 25.69 -18.62
C SER A 431 5.62 26.83 -19.66
N GLY A 432 6.61 27.74 -19.71
CA GLY A 432 6.66 28.90 -20.60
C GLY A 432 6.10 30.23 -20.06
N MET A 433 5.61 30.33 -18.82
CA MET A 433 5.20 31.58 -18.17
C MET A 433 5.56 31.57 -16.69
N THR A 434 6.46 32.47 -16.27
CA THR A 434 6.73 32.71 -14.84
C THR A 434 6.00 33.99 -14.41
N LEU A 435 5.13 33.88 -13.42
CA LEU A 435 4.44 35.00 -12.78
C LEU A 435 4.80 34.98 -11.29
N THR A 436 5.50 36.01 -10.83
CA THR A 436 5.82 36.22 -9.41
C THR A 436 5.19 37.53 -8.99
N LEU A 437 4.17 37.47 -8.12
CA LEU A 437 3.56 38.66 -7.52
C LEU A 437 4.01 38.75 -6.07
N ALA A 438 4.77 39.80 -5.75
CA ALA A 438 5.08 40.15 -4.38
C ALA A 438 4.03 41.16 -3.88
N GLY A 439 3.29 40.79 -2.83
CA GLY A 439 2.52 41.73 -2.00
C GLY A 439 1.28 42.36 -2.63
N MET A 440 0.34 41.58 -3.18
CA MET A 440 -0.99 42.10 -3.53
C MET A 440 -2.01 41.88 -2.42
N ILE A 441 -2.42 42.98 -1.80
CA ILE A 441 -3.75 43.12 -1.17
C ILE A 441 -4.74 43.30 -2.34
N LEU A 442 -5.76 42.44 -2.42
CA LEU A 442 -6.88 42.62 -3.35
C LEU A 442 -7.88 43.65 -2.81
#